data_AF-E7NBV3-F1
#
_entry.id   AF-E7NBV3-F1
#
_cell.length_a   1.000
_cell.length_b   1.000
_cell.length_c   1.000
_cell.angle_alpha   90.00
_cell.angle_beta   90.00
_cell.angle_gamma   90.00
#
_symmetry.space_group_name_H-M   'P 1'
#
loop_
_entity.id
_entity.type
_entity.pdbx_description
1 polymer ?
#
loop_
_entity_poly.entity_id
_entity_poly.type
_entity_poly.pdbx_seq_one_letter_code
_entity_poly.pdbx_strand_id
1 'polypeptide(L)'
;MRLPTIVLAVTAAMALSLSLGACSLSVNGSGSGDSASPAAAQSEQKDSQSADSKGSTKTSTQGAATTSSQPSSGGSAQATAASTNKTGDHDDDKDGDDAPITDPTWKDIQSKGQRTEVSGDYVVQDSTGTFNLVGDLNSLTVQGSDVKIAAEDVDTLTVQGSNVTVYARDIDHLTIQGSGVTVRWLGDDPEHQDLGSGNTIGKLNQ
;
A
#
# COMPACT_ATOMS: atom_id res chain seq x y z
N MET A 1 -44.86 -19.14 9.27
CA MET A 1 -44.19 -19.84 10.39
C MET A 1 -43.41 -18.79 11.15
N ARG A 2 -43.69 -18.62 12.45
CA ARG A 2 -43.06 -17.64 13.35
C ARG A 2 -42.43 -18.40 14.52
N LEU A 3 -41.36 -17.80 15.05
CA LEU A 3 -40.65 -18.01 16.33
C LEU A 3 -39.39 -18.88 16.27
N PRO A 4 -38.37 -18.67 17.15
CA PRO A 4 -38.08 -17.49 17.98
C PRO A 4 -36.59 -17.05 18.02
N THR A 5 -36.37 -15.86 18.56
CA THR A 5 -35.09 -15.24 18.93
C THR A 5 -34.48 -15.88 20.19
N ILE A 6 -33.15 -16.08 20.22
CA ILE A 6 -32.37 -16.23 21.47
C ILE A 6 -31.19 -15.28 21.38
N VAL A 7 -31.24 -14.23 22.20
CA VAL A 7 -30.09 -13.41 22.59
C VAL A 7 -29.42 -14.12 23.75
N LEU A 8 -28.11 -14.36 23.67
CA LEU A 8 -27.29 -14.69 24.83
C LEU A 8 -25.98 -13.91 24.77
N ALA A 9 -25.90 -12.88 25.60
CA ALA A 9 -24.66 -12.19 25.93
C ALA A 9 -23.78 -13.11 26.77
N VAL A 10 -22.51 -13.27 26.39
CA VAL A 10 -21.49 -13.89 27.25
C VAL A 10 -20.35 -12.89 27.41
N THR A 11 -20.41 -12.19 28.54
CA THR A 11 -19.33 -11.36 29.08
C THR A 11 -18.20 -12.26 29.57
N ALA A 12 -17.10 -12.34 28.82
CA ALA A 12 -15.86 -12.90 29.32
C ALA A 12 -15.06 -11.80 30.03
N ALA A 13 -14.97 -11.89 31.35
CA ALA A 13 -14.14 -11.02 32.16
C ALA A 13 -12.84 -11.75 32.57
N MET A 14 -11.72 -11.02 32.39
CA MET A 14 -10.50 -11.01 33.22
C MET A 14 -9.56 -12.22 33.20
N ALA A 15 -8.32 -11.98 32.76
CA ALA A 15 -7.16 -12.01 33.66
C ALA A 15 -5.94 -11.35 32.99
N LEU A 16 -5.62 -10.09 33.33
CA LEU A 16 -4.31 -9.52 33.03
C LEU A 16 -3.29 -10.11 34.02
N SER A 17 -2.43 -11.01 33.55
CA SER A 17 -1.26 -11.44 34.31
C SER A 17 -0.20 -10.33 34.27
N LEU A 18 -0.04 -9.59 35.38
CA LEU A 18 1.12 -8.72 35.57
C LEU A 18 2.32 -9.58 35.98
N SER A 19 3.17 -9.93 35.01
CA SER A 19 4.50 -10.44 35.32
C SER A 19 5.43 -9.27 35.64
N LEU A 20 5.66 -9.04 36.94
CA LEU A 20 6.76 -8.23 37.45
C LEU A 20 8.06 -9.06 37.30
N GLY A 21 8.76 -8.87 36.17
CA GLY A 21 10.11 -9.40 35.97
C GLY A 21 11.15 -8.39 36.46
N ALA A 22 11.83 -8.73 37.56
CA ALA A 22 12.83 -7.90 38.21
C ALA A 22 14.05 -7.59 37.34
N CYS A 23 14.57 -6.37 37.49
CA CYS A 23 15.88 -5.94 37.01
C CYS A 23 16.98 -6.88 37.51
N SER A 24 17.89 -7.29 36.62
CA SER A 24 19.23 -7.72 37.02
C SER A 24 20.25 -6.85 36.31
N LEU A 25 20.78 -5.90 37.08
CA LEU A 25 22.00 -5.18 36.77
C LEU A 25 23.17 -6.13 37.07
N SER A 26 23.94 -6.49 36.06
CA SER A 26 25.26 -7.09 36.25
C SER A 26 26.30 -6.13 35.71
N VAL A 27 27.08 -5.54 36.61
CA VAL A 27 28.25 -4.72 36.29
C VAL A 27 29.52 -5.46 36.71
N ASN A 28 30.53 -5.29 35.83
CA ASN A 28 31.96 -5.42 36.05
C ASN A 28 32.63 -6.79 35.83
N GLY A 29 33.49 -6.85 34.80
CA GLY A 29 34.59 -7.81 34.79
C GLY A 29 35.39 -8.00 33.50
N SER A 30 36.20 -7.01 33.14
CA SER A 30 37.60 -7.21 32.69
C SER A 30 37.95 -7.72 31.27
N GLY A 31 38.89 -6.98 30.64
CA GLY A 31 39.90 -7.52 29.70
C GLY A 31 39.63 -7.17 28.22
N SER A 32 40.25 -6.13 27.66
CA SER A 32 41.62 -6.10 27.07
C SER A 32 41.71 -6.75 25.68
N GLY A 33 42.13 -5.97 24.67
CA GLY A 33 42.52 -6.46 23.34
C GLY A 33 41.89 -5.60 22.22
N ASP A 34 42.38 -4.41 21.93
CA ASP A 34 43.40 -4.09 20.92
C ASP A 34 43.03 -4.37 19.44
N SER A 35 43.11 -3.29 18.66
CA SER A 35 43.66 -3.22 17.30
C SER A 35 42.88 -3.71 16.05
N ALA A 36 42.55 -2.68 15.24
CA ALA A 36 42.94 -2.50 13.83
C ALA A 36 42.01 -2.92 12.67
N SER A 37 41.58 -1.86 11.98
CA SER A 37 41.48 -1.62 10.52
C SER A 37 40.41 -2.29 9.63
N PRO A 38 39.82 -1.50 8.70
CA PRO A 38 38.87 -1.97 7.70
C PRO A 38 39.59 -2.57 6.48
N ALA A 39 39.07 -3.67 5.95
CA ALA A 39 39.47 -4.18 4.64
C ALA A 39 38.52 -3.63 3.57
N ALA A 40 39.06 -2.77 2.71
CA ALA A 40 38.45 -2.30 1.50
C ALA A 40 38.25 -3.45 0.50
N ALA A 41 37.05 -3.59 -0.04
CA ALA A 41 36.82 -4.39 -1.25
C ALA A 41 36.87 -3.46 -2.47
N GLN A 42 38.05 -3.31 -3.05
CA GLN A 42 38.21 -2.88 -4.45
C GLN A 42 38.45 -4.13 -5.30
N SER A 43 37.66 -4.29 -6.35
CA SER A 43 38.03 -5.05 -7.54
C SER A 43 37.20 -4.51 -8.70
N GLU A 44 37.69 -3.43 -9.29
CA GLU A 44 37.41 -3.07 -10.68
C GLU A 44 38.50 -3.72 -11.54
N GLN A 45 38.10 -4.47 -12.56
CA GLN A 45 38.82 -4.88 -13.78
C GLN A 45 38.05 -6.09 -14.34
N LYS A 46 37.78 -6.25 -15.63
CA LYS A 46 38.29 -5.63 -16.84
C LYS A 46 37.37 -6.03 -18.00
N ASP A 47 37.16 -5.07 -18.91
CA ASP A 47 37.06 -5.15 -20.37
C ASP A 47 37.05 -6.55 -21.05
N SER A 48 36.12 -6.76 -21.99
CA SER A 48 36.49 -6.99 -23.41
C SER A 48 35.33 -7.51 -24.28
N GLN A 49 35.16 -6.81 -25.41
CA GLN A 49 34.93 -7.32 -26.78
C GLN A 49 33.58 -7.94 -27.23
N SER A 50 32.89 -7.12 -28.04
CA SER A 50 32.52 -7.33 -29.45
C SER A 50 32.14 -8.71 -29.99
N ALA A 51 30.93 -8.81 -30.56
CA ALA A 51 30.61 -9.39 -31.88
C ALA A 51 29.17 -8.97 -32.24
N ASP A 52 28.95 -8.05 -33.17
CA ASP A 52 28.65 -8.26 -34.60
C ASP A 52 27.57 -9.33 -34.85
N SER A 53 26.37 -8.88 -35.27
CA SER A 53 25.48 -9.67 -36.11
C SER A 53 24.64 -8.74 -36.98
N LYS A 54 25.03 -8.72 -38.25
CA LYS A 54 24.36 -8.14 -39.41
C LYS A 54 23.01 -8.81 -39.67
N GLY A 55 22.04 -8.03 -40.14
CA GLY A 55 20.78 -8.55 -40.69
C GLY A 55 19.98 -7.45 -41.39
N SER A 56 20.40 -7.07 -42.60
CA SER A 56 19.73 -6.11 -43.47
C SER A 56 18.53 -6.71 -44.20
N THR A 57 17.41 -5.98 -44.31
CA THR A 57 16.62 -5.90 -45.56
C THR A 57 15.67 -4.70 -45.64
N LYS A 58 16.11 -3.71 -46.42
CA LYS A 58 15.42 -2.83 -47.39
C LYS A 58 13.88 -2.63 -47.38
N THR A 59 13.50 -1.38 -47.13
CA THR A 59 12.64 -0.43 -47.89
C THR A 59 11.81 -0.89 -49.10
N SER A 60 10.55 -0.43 -49.15
CA SER A 60 9.84 0.43 -50.16
C SER A 60 8.31 0.23 -49.94
N THR A 61 7.35 1.14 -50.12
CA THR A 61 7.18 2.28 -51.03
C THR A 61 6.05 3.20 -50.52
N GLN A 62 6.27 4.49 -50.74
CA GLN A 62 5.37 5.65 -50.91
C GLN A 62 3.92 5.42 -51.38
N GLY A 63 2.98 6.23 -50.86
CA GLY A 63 1.67 6.49 -51.46
C GLY A 63 0.86 7.53 -50.67
N ALA A 64 0.56 8.65 -51.30
CA ALA A 64 0.09 9.90 -50.70
C ALA A 64 -1.44 10.10 -50.72
N ALA A 65 -1.87 11.04 -49.86
CA ALA A 65 -2.90 12.06 -50.07
C ALA A 65 -4.42 11.71 -49.97
N THR A 66 -5.02 12.32 -48.94
CA THR A 66 -6.24 13.17 -48.93
C THR A 66 -7.58 12.60 -49.44
N THR A 67 -8.60 12.54 -48.57
CA THR A 67 -9.66 13.56 -48.39
C THR A 67 -10.84 13.02 -47.57
N SER A 68 -11.36 13.91 -46.72
CA SER A 68 -12.67 13.98 -46.04
C SER A 68 -13.78 12.99 -46.41
N SER A 69 -14.52 12.51 -45.40
CA SER A 69 -15.92 12.90 -45.13
C SER A 69 -16.49 12.21 -43.89
N GLN A 70 -17.12 13.02 -43.03
CA GLN A 70 -18.07 12.64 -41.98
C GLN A 70 -19.28 11.89 -42.58
N PRO A 71 -19.92 10.99 -41.83
CA PRO A 71 -21.32 11.23 -41.46
C PRO A 71 -21.61 10.90 -39.98
N SER A 72 -22.64 11.56 -39.47
CA SER A 72 -23.11 11.55 -38.09
C SER A 72 -24.05 10.39 -37.76
N SER A 73 -24.22 10.17 -36.44
CA SER A 73 -25.42 9.70 -35.71
C SER A 73 -25.58 8.22 -35.32
N GLY A 74 -25.83 8.02 -34.01
CA GLY A 74 -26.83 7.09 -33.47
C GLY A 74 -26.32 5.84 -32.76
N GLY A 75 -26.49 5.74 -31.43
CA GLY A 75 -26.47 4.45 -30.73
C GLY A 75 -26.07 4.47 -29.26
N SER A 76 -27.01 4.84 -28.38
CA SER A 76 -26.98 4.84 -26.92
C SER A 76 -26.78 3.47 -26.25
N ALA A 77 -26.02 3.42 -25.13
CA ALA A 77 -26.21 2.45 -24.04
C ALA A 77 -25.66 2.99 -22.70
N GLN A 78 -26.56 3.62 -21.94
CA GLN A 78 -26.81 3.42 -20.50
C GLN A 78 -25.60 3.41 -19.52
N ALA A 79 -25.23 4.58 -19.04
CA ALA A 79 -24.59 4.73 -17.72
C ALA A 79 -25.69 4.71 -16.64
N THR A 80 -25.76 3.66 -15.83
CA THR A 80 -26.54 3.67 -14.58
C THR A 80 -25.77 4.46 -13.54
N ALA A 81 -26.17 5.71 -13.35
CA ALA A 81 -25.85 6.50 -12.18
C ALA A 81 -26.54 5.88 -10.95
N ALA A 82 -25.77 5.59 -9.91
CA ALA A 82 -26.24 5.66 -8.54
C ALA A 82 -25.45 6.79 -7.87
N SER A 83 -26.04 7.98 -7.93
CA SER A 83 -25.61 9.14 -7.17
C SER A 83 -26.01 8.94 -5.71
N THR A 84 -25.04 9.02 -4.80
CA THR A 84 -25.33 9.49 -3.45
C THR A 84 -24.71 10.88 -3.33
N ASN A 85 -25.55 11.84 -2.95
CA ASN A 85 -25.26 13.26 -2.90
C ASN A 85 -24.11 13.59 -1.93
N LYS A 86 -23.00 14.13 -2.44
CA LYS A 86 -22.20 15.13 -1.70
C LYS A 86 -22.55 16.48 -2.31
N THR A 87 -23.52 17.16 -1.71
CA THR A 87 -23.84 18.55 -2.06
C THR A 87 -22.72 19.41 -1.51
N GLY A 88 -21.92 19.98 -2.40
CA GLY A 88 -21.17 21.22 -2.21
C GLY A 88 -20.17 21.22 -1.06
N ASP A 89 -19.00 20.66 -1.31
CA ASP A 89 -17.78 21.46 -1.23
C ASP A 89 -17.01 21.21 -2.52
N HIS A 90 -16.73 22.29 -3.24
CA HIS A 90 -15.70 22.27 -4.28
C HIS A 90 -14.50 22.85 -3.55
N ASP A 91 -13.93 22.03 -2.68
CA ASP A 91 -12.60 22.25 -2.21
C ASP A 91 -11.73 22.17 -3.47
N ASP A 92 -11.10 23.28 -3.86
CA ASP A 92 -10.11 23.32 -4.94
C ASP A 92 -8.81 22.58 -4.51
N ASP A 93 -8.92 21.78 -3.47
CA ASP A 93 -7.91 21.00 -2.81
C ASP A 93 -7.78 19.74 -3.66
N LYS A 94 -6.61 19.61 -4.29
CA LYS A 94 -6.27 18.39 -5.02
C LYS A 94 -5.92 17.31 -4.03
N ASP A 95 -6.92 16.86 -3.29
CA ASP A 95 -6.82 15.71 -2.43
C ASP A 95 -6.49 14.51 -3.32
N GLY A 96 -5.79 13.51 -2.77
CA GLY A 96 -5.34 12.33 -3.52
C GLY A 96 -6.46 11.55 -4.20
N ASP A 97 -7.70 11.89 -3.86
CA ASP A 97 -8.99 11.38 -4.28
C ASP A 97 -9.35 11.56 -5.75
N ASP A 98 -8.63 12.38 -6.51
CA ASP A 98 -8.76 12.41 -7.98
C ASP A 98 -7.44 12.16 -8.73
N ALA A 99 -6.33 12.06 -8.00
CA ALA A 99 -5.03 11.84 -8.59
C ALA A 99 -4.91 10.42 -9.20
N PRO A 100 -4.50 10.26 -10.49
CA PRO A 100 -4.43 8.97 -11.14
C PRO A 100 -3.34 8.08 -10.55
N ILE A 101 -3.61 6.82 -10.22
CA ILE A 101 -2.58 5.93 -9.66
C ILE A 101 -1.54 5.57 -10.74
N THR A 102 -0.31 6.10 -10.59
CA THR A 102 0.82 5.88 -11.51
C THR A 102 1.87 4.89 -10.98
N ASP A 103 1.94 4.68 -9.67
CA ASP A 103 2.93 3.77 -9.06
C ASP A 103 2.72 2.33 -9.55
N PRO A 104 3.75 1.70 -10.13
CA PRO A 104 3.61 0.36 -10.73
C PRO A 104 3.34 -0.73 -9.69
N THR A 105 3.87 -0.59 -8.47
CA THR A 105 3.65 -1.55 -7.38
C THR A 105 2.21 -1.48 -6.91
N TRP A 106 1.67 -0.28 -6.74
CA TRP A 106 0.26 -0.10 -6.41
C TRP A 106 -0.64 -0.70 -7.50
N LYS A 107 -0.37 -0.41 -8.77
CA LYS A 107 -1.12 -1.00 -9.89
C LYS A 107 -1.05 -2.54 -9.90
N ASP A 108 0.10 -3.11 -9.54
CA ASP A 108 0.24 -4.56 -9.39
C ASP A 108 -0.67 -5.11 -8.29
N ILE A 109 -0.71 -4.44 -7.13
CA ILE A 109 -1.58 -4.81 -6.01
C ILE A 109 -3.06 -4.68 -6.39
N GLN A 110 -3.47 -3.60 -7.05
CA GLN A 110 -4.87 -3.44 -7.51
C GLN A 110 -5.29 -4.51 -8.51
N SER A 111 -4.39 -4.89 -9.43
CA SER A 111 -4.69 -5.83 -10.49
C SER A 111 -4.69 -7.30 -10.03
N LYS A 112 -3.83 -7.66 -9.07
CA LYS A 112 -3.68 -9.04 -8.57
C LYS A 112 -4.39 -9.28 -7.24
N GLY A 113 -4.66 -8.23 -6.48
CA GLY A 113 -5.26 -8.33 -5.15
C GLY A 113 -6.71 -8.77 -5.20
N GLN A 114 -7.14 -9.46 -4.15
CA GLN A 114 -8.55 -9.80 -3.97
C GLN A 114 -9.36 -8.52 -3.79
N ARG A 115 -10.19 -8.20 -4.79
CA ARG A 115 -11.11 -7.06 -4.71
C ARG A 115 -12.18 -7.33 -3.65
N THR A 116 -12.27 -6.44 -2.67
CA THR A 116 -13.23 -6.52 -1.56
C THR A 116 -13.86 -5.16 -1.36
N GLU A 117 -15.19 -5.09 -1.40
CA GLU A 117 -15.93 -3.88 -1.03
C GLU A 117 -15.95 -3.78 0.50
N VAL A 118 -15.52 -2.65 1.03
CA VAL A 118 -15.38 -2.42 2.48
C VAL A 118 -16.04 -1.11 2.88
N SER A 119 -16.42 -1.01 4.15
CA SER A 119 -16.88 0.22 4.77
C SER A 119 -16.72 0.13 6.30
N GLY A 120 -16.49 1.28 6.95
CA GLY A 120 -16.34 1.33 8.41
C GLY A 120 -15.01 0.75 8.88
N ASP A 121 -15.05 -0.14 9.88
CA ASP A 121 -13.84 -0.74 10.45
C ASP A 121 -13.50 -2.07 9.76
N TYR A 122 -12.25 -2.25 9.36
CA TYR A 122 -11.77 -3.45 8.70
C TYR A 122 -10.45 -3.95 9.27
N VAL A 123 -10.32 -5.29 9.37
CA VAL A 123 -9.12 -5.93 9.92
C VAL A 123 -8.59 -6.97 8.95
N VAL A 124 -7.33 -6.85 8.58
CA VAL A 124 -6.60 -7.84 7.78
C VAL A 124 -5.73 -8.69 8.70
N GLN A 125 -6.13 -9.94 8.89
CA GLN A 125 -5.43 -10.94 9.72
C GLN A 125 -4.92 -12.11 8.87
N ASP A 126 -4.35 -11.82 7.70
CA ASP A 126 -3.85 -12.83 6.77
C ASP A 126 -2.32 -12.81 6.69
N SER A 127 -1.70 -13.91 6.30
CA SER A 127 -0.28 -13.98 5.98
C SER A 127 -0.10 -14.12 4.47
N THR A 128 0.81 -13.36 3.87
CA THR A 128 1.13 -13.40 2.43
C THR A 128 -0.01 -12.95 1.48
N GLY A 129 -1.11 -12.43 2.02
CA GLY A 129 -2.28 -11.99 1.26
C GLY A 129 -2.04 -10.70 0.46
N THR A 130 -2.74 -10.56 -0.68
CA THR A 130 -2.77 -9.31 -1.47
C THR A 130 -4.22 -8.86 -1.62
N PHE A 131 -4.53 -7.65 -1.15
CA PHE A 131 -5.90 -7.12 -1.04
C PHE A 131 -6.07 -5.83 -1.84
N ASN A 132 -7.22 -5.71 -2.51
CA ASN A 132 -7.68 -4.48 -3.15
C ASN A 132 -9.00 -4.06 -2.49
N LEU A 133 -8.89 -3.23 -1.46
CA LEU A 133 -10.00 -2.74 -0.65
C LEU A 133 -10.59 -1.49 -1.30
N VAL A 134 -11.89 -1.49 -1.52
CA VAL A 134 -12.61 -0.43 -2.24
C VAL A 134 -13.77 0.07 -1.40
N GLY A 135 -13.88 1.39 -1.29
CA GLY A 135 -14.76 2.08 -0.35
C GLY A 135 -14.00 2.73 0.81
N ASP A 136 -14.76 3.44 1.63
CA ASP A 136 -14.23 4.36 2.65
C ASP A 136 -14.13 3.63 4.01
N LEU A 137 -12.95 3.69 4.64
CA LEU A 137 -12.68 3.01 5.90
C LEU A 137 -12.46 4.02 7.03
N ASN A 138 -13.26 3.93 8.09
CA ASN A 138 -12.98 4.62 9.35
C ASN A 138 -11.68 4.08 9.98
N SER A 139 -11.44 2.77 9.86
CA SER A 139 -10.22 2.16 10.37
C SER A 139 -9.80 0.93 9.57
N LEU A 140 -8.50 0.85 9.29
CA LEU A 140 -7.85 -0.33 8.75
C LEU A 140 -6.78 -0.83 9.74
N THR A 141 -6.98 -2.01 10.31
CA THR A 141 -5.97 -2.67 11.15
C THR A 141 -5.34 -3.86 10.44
N VAL A 142 -4.01 -3.85 10.30
CA VAL A 142 -3.25 -4.95 9.66
C VAL A 142 -2.45 -5.70 10.71
N GLN A 143 -2.83 -6.94 11.01
CA GLN A 143 -2.20 -7.76 12.05
C GLN A 143 -1.31 -8.88 11.49
N GLY A 144 -1.45 -9.20 10.20
CA GLY A 144 -0.73 -10.29 9.56
C GLY A 144 0.57 -9.86 8.86
N SER A 145 1.38 -10.84 8.45
CA SER A 145 2.72 -10.62 7.89
C SER A 145 2.79 -10.85 6.38
N ASP A 146 3.74 -10.19 5.72
CA ASP A 146 3.97 -10.28 4.26
C ASP A 146 2.72 -9.91 3.44
N VAL A 147 1.89 -9.02 3.98
CA VAL A 147 0.62 -8.59 3.38
C VAL A 147 0.83 -7.39 2.45
N LYS A 148 0.11 -7.35 1.34
CA LYS A 148 0.04 -6.20 0.43
C LYS A 148 -1.38 -5.67 0.32
N ILE A 149 -1.58 -4.37 0.44
CA ILE A 149 -2.91 -3.74 0.45
C ILE A 149 -2.90 -2.53 -0.47
N ALA A 150 -3.90 -2.46 -1.34
CA ALA A 150 -4.36 -1.24 -1.97
C ALA A 150 -5.69 -0.85 -1.31
N ALA A 151 -5.81 0.39 -0.84
CA ALA A 151 -7.02 0.96 -0.26
C ALA A 151 -7.36 2.28 -0.96
N GLU A 152 -8.61 2.72 -0.84
CA GLU A 152 -9.06 4.03 -1.32
C GLU A 152 -8.86 5.06 -0.22
N ASP A 153 -9.86 5.27 0.63
CA ASP A 153 -9.82 6.24 1.72
C ASP A 153 -9.76 5.53 3.09
N VAL A 154 -8.91 6.02 3.99
CA VAL A 154 -8.65 5.43 5.30
C VAL A 154 -8.37 6.49 6.37
N ASP A 155 -9.36 6.81 7.21
CA ASP A 155 -9.16 7.78 8.30
C ASP A 155 -8.05 7.31 9.27
N THR A 156 -8.05 6.03 9.68
CA THR A 156 -7.05 5.50 10.62
C THR A 156 -6.45 4.17 10.18
N LEU A 157 -5.18 4.21 9.79
CA LEU A 157 -4.38 3.03 9.48
C LEU A 157 -3.51 2.61 10.66
N THR A 158 -3.71 1.40 11.18
CA THR A 158 -2.84 0.77 12.18
C THR A 158 -2.17 -0.49 11.64
N VAL A 159 -0.84 -0.51 11.57
CA VAL A 159 -0.08 -1.67 11.09
C VAL A 159 0.70 -2.31 12.24
N GLN A 160 0.29 -3.51 12.64
CA GLN A 160 0.90 -4.30 13.71
C GLN A 160 1.75 -5.46 13.16
N GLY A 161 1.47 -5.91 11.94
CA GLY A 161 2.19 -7.02 11.29
C GLY A 161 3.57 -6.67 10.73
N SER A 162 4.29 -7.67 10.23
CA SER A 162 5.64 -7.51 9.67
C SER A 162 5.65 -7.60 8.14
N ASN A 163 6.60 -6.92 7.48
CA ASN A 163 6.76 -6.93 6.02
C ASN A 163 5.47 -6.54 5.26
N VAL A 164 4.72 -5.60 5.82
CA VAL A 164 3.45 -5.15 5.24
C VAL A 164 3.72 -4.04 4.23
N THR A 165 3.03 -4.06 3.10
CA THR A 165 3.01 -2.94 2.13
C THR A 165 1.59 -2.43 1.99
N VAL A 166 1.36 -1.15 2.31
CA VAL A 166 0.07 -0.48 2.16
C VAL A 166 0.21 0.70 1.21
N TYR A 167 -0.66 0.73 0.21
CA TYR A 167 -0.92 1.87 -0.64
C TYR A 167 -2.36 2.32 -0.41
N ALA A 168 -2.57 3.59 -0.09
CA ALA A 168 -3.90 4.18 0.07
C ALA A 168 -3.98 5.49 -0.72
N ARG A 169 -5.17 5.93 -1.13
CA ARG A 169 -5.31 7.25 -1.76
C ARG A 169 -5.11 8.32 -0.73
N ASP A 170 -5.84 8.23 0.37
CA ASP A 170 -5.70 9.15 1.48
C ASP A 170 -5.60 8.42 2.81
N ILE A 171 -4.90 9.06 3.75
CA ILE A 171 -4.76 8.59 5.13
C ILE A 171 -4.71 9.82 6.04
N ASP A 172 -5.59 9.90 7.03
CA ASP A 172 -5.53 10.98 8.02
C ASP A 172 -4.56 10.65 9.18
N HIS A 173 -4.67 9.43 9.70
CA HIS A 173 -3.90 8.97 10.86
C HIS A 173 -3.19 7.64 10.59
N LEU A 174 -1.88 7.62 10.79
CA LEU A 174 -1.02 6.46 10.57
C LEU A 174 -0.31 6.03 11.85
N THR A 175 -0.57 4.82 12.33
CA THR A 175 0.19 4.21 13.42
C THR A 175 0.88 2.93 12.94
N ILE A 176 2.20 2.86 13.07
CA ILE A 176 2.98 1.67 12.74
C ILE A 176 3.61 1.10 14.01
N GLN A 177 3.24 -0.12 14.35
CA GLN A 177 3.80 -0.91 15.46
C GLN A 177 4.62 -2.09 14.97
N GLY A 178 4.44 -2.48 13.70
CA GLY A 178 5.12 -3.59 13.05
C GLY A 178 6.56 -3.30 12.58
N SER A 179 7.12 -4.22 11.80
CA SER A 179 8.51 -4.13 11.31
C SER A 179 8.59 -4.35 9.81
N GLY A 180 9.45 -3.63 9.10
CA GLY A 180 9.58 -3.76 7.64
C GLY A 180 8.34 -3.29 6.88
N VAL A 181 7.59 -2.35 7.47
CA VAL A 181 6.34 -1.83 6.90
C VAL A 181 6.65 -0.75 5.87
N THR A 182 5.99 -0.80 4.72
CA THR A 182 6.00 0.26 3.71
C THR A 182 4.61 0.85 3.59
N VAL A 183 4.46 2.15 3.83
CA VAL A 183 3.21 2.89 3.61
C VAL A 183 3.44 4.03 2.61
N ARG A 184 2.57 4.10 1.60
CA ARG A 184 2.56 5.09 0.54
C ARG A 184 1.16 5.63 0.33
N TRP A 185 1.02 6.94 0.15
CA TRP A 185 -0.27 7.61 -0.09
C TRP A 185 -0.18 8.69 -1.16
N LEU A 186 -1.32 9.20 -1.66
CA LEU A 186 -1.38 10.28 -2.65
C LEU A 186 -1.91 11.60 -2.08
N GLY A 187 -2.86 11.52 -1.15
CA GLY A 187 -3.53 12.66 -0.52
C GLY A 187 -2.64 13.36 0.47
N ASP A 188 -3.23 13.98 1.47
CA ASP A 188 -2.49 14.84 2.38
C ASP A 188 -1.59 14.06 3.33
N ASP A 189 -0.64 14.77 3.95
CA ASP A 189 0.32 14.11 4.84
C ASP A 189 -0.39 13.71 6.15
N PRO A 190 -0.48 12.41 6.50
CA PRO A 190 -1.11 11.96 7.73
C PRO A 190 -0.33 12.44 8.95
N GLU A 191 -1.06 12.57 10.07
CA GLU A 191 -0.42 12.48 11.38
C GLU A 191 0.10 11.04 11.56
N HIS A 192 1.41 10.87 11.66
CA HIS A 192 2.02 9.55 11.75
C HIS A 192 2.82 9.31 13.03
N GLN A 193 2.70 8.09 13.55
CA GLN A 193 3.49 7.56 14.65
C GLN A 193 4.11 6.23 14.24
N ASP A 194 5.44 6.22 14.09
CA ASP A 194 6.20 5.01 13.84
C ASP A 194 6.87 4.53 15.14
N LEU A 195 6.35 3.43 15.69
CA LEU A 195 6.83 2.76 16.89
C LEU A 195 7.61 1.48 16.55
N GLY A 196 7.75 1.17 15.26
CA GLY A 196 8.31 -0.06 14.75
C GLY A 196 9.78 0.04 14.35
N SER A 197 10.23 -0.89 13.50
CA SER A 197 11.61 -0.92 13.02
C SER A 197 11.71 -1.23 11.53
N GLY A 198 12.58 -0.51 10.82
CA GLY A 198 12.83 -0.75 9.39
C GLY A 198 11.65 -0.36 8.50
N ASN A 199 10.85 0.61 8.93
CA ASN A 199 9.65 1.04 8.22
C ASN A 199 10.00 2.18 7.25
N THR A 200 9.22 2.27 6.17
CA THR A 200 9.37 3.29 5.13
C THR A 200 8.01 3.92 4.86
N ILE A 201 7.91 5.22 5.12
CA ILE A 201 6.67 6.00 5.02
C ILE A 201 6.93 7.12 4.00
N GLY A 202 5.98 7.44 3.14
CA GLY A 202 6.11 8.61 2.26
C GLY A 202 5.02 8.78 1.22
N LYS A 203 4.68 10.04 0.93
CA LYS A 203 3.77 10.47 -0.13
C LYS A 203 4.33 10.10 -1.51
N LEU A 204 3.45 9.70 -2.41
CA LEU A 204 3.74 9.46 -3.81
C LEU A 204 3.66 10.77 -4.57
N ASN A 205 4.73 11.10 -5.28
CA ASN A 205 4.76 12.25 -6.18
C ASN A 205 4.28 11.80 -7.56
N GLN A 206 3.34 12.55 -8.13
CA GLN A 206 2.85 12.34 -9.50
C GLN A 206 3.59 13.19 -10.53
#